data_AF-A0A534T6F8-F1
#
_entry.id   AF-A0A534T6F8-F1
#
_cell.length_a   1.000
_cell.length_b   1.000
_cell.length_c   1.000
_cell.angle_alpha   90.00
_cell.angle_beta   90.00
_cell.angle_gamma   90.00
#
_symmetry.space_group_name_H-M   'P 1'
#
loop_
_entity.id
_entity.type
_entity.pdbx_description
1 polymer ?
#
loop_
_entity_poly.entity_id
_entity_poly.type
_entity_poly.pdbx_seq_one_letter_code
_entity_poly.pdbx_strand_id
1 'polypeptide(L)' 'HLEEFQIVRRNGQLIQPGNVEFSRKDVAPLHFNEQIELVMRFRDFRGDYPMHCHNTIHEDHAMMLLWAVQDDANDDNTRP' A
#
# COMPACT_ATOMS: atom_id res chain seq x y z
N HIS A 1 3.35 6.81 0.02
CA HIS A 1 4.64 7.41 0.44
C HIS A 1 5.28 6.56 1.53
N LEU A 2 6.58 6.75 1.84
CA LEU A 2 7.44 5.99 2.77
C LEU A 2 8.10 4.71 2.24
N GLU A 3 7.41 3.55 2.27
CA GLU A 3 8.01 2.25 1.93
C GLU A 3 7.54 1.75 0.56
N GLU A 4 8.35 0.89 -0.04
CA GLU A 4 7.92 0.02 -1.14
C GLU A 4 7.12 -1.16 -0.60
N PHE A 5 6.12 -1.60 -1.36
CA PHE A 5 5.30 -2.78 -1.12
C PHE A 5 5.51 -3.85 -2.19
N GLN A 6 4.99 -5.04 -1.92
CA GLN A 6 4.79 -6.08 -2.93
C GLN A 6 3.30 -6.41 -3.05
N ILE A 7 2.83 -6.62 -4.28
CA ILE A 7 1.46 -7.09 -4.54
C ILE A 7 1.45 -8.60 -4.36
N VAL A 8 0.66 -9.10 -3.39
CA VAL A 8 0.55 -10.52 -3.07
C VAL A 8 -0.59 -11.15 -3.88
N ARG A 9 -1.75 -10.49 -3.91
CA ARG A 9 -2.91 -10.92 -4.72
C ARG A 9 -3.50 -9.78 -5.52
N ARG A 10 -4.08 -10.11 -6.67
CA ARG A 10 -4.95 -9.23 -7.46
C ARG A 10 -6.24 -9.99 -7.76
N ASN A 11 -7.38 -9.44 -7.39
CA ASN A 11 -8.70 -10.08 -7.48
C ASN A 11 -8.72 -11.51 -6.89
N GLY A 12 -8.05 -11.69 -5.74
CA GLY A 12 -7.92 -12.98 -5.05
C GLY A 12 -6.91 -13.96 -5.67
N GLN A 13 -6.29 -13.63 -6.80
CA GLN A 13 -5.27 -14.48 -7.45
C GLN A 13 -3.86 -14.11 -7.00
N LEU A 14 -3.09 -15.12 -6.59
CA LEU A 14 -1.70 -14.94 -6.16
C LEU A 14 -0.81 -14.50 -7.33
N ILE A 15 -0.02 -13.45 -7.10
CA ILE A 15 1.00 -13.01 -8.05
C ILE A 15 2.19 -13.98 -7.99
N GLN A 16 2.56 -14.53 -9.15
CA GLN A 16 3.60 -15.55 -9.28
C GLN A 16 4.98 -14.96 -9.60
N PRO A 17 6.08 -15.61 -9.20
CA PRO A 17 7.42 -15.25 -9.65
C PRO A 17 7.51 -15.16 -11.18
N GLY A 18 8.19 -14.14 -11.69
CA GLY A 18 8.29 -13.85 -13.13
C GLY A 18 7.21 -12.88 -13.66
N ASN A 19 6.16 -12.59 -12.89
CA ASN A 19 5.26 -11.47 -13.18
C ASN A 19 5.94 -10.13 -12.80
N VAL A 20 5.76 -9.09 -13.61
CA VAL A 20 6.24 -7.72 -13.31
C VAL A 20 5.67 -7.14 -12.01
N GLU A 21 4.51 -7.64 -11.57
CA GLU A 21 3.88 -7.28 -10.29
C GLU A 21 4.50 -7.99 -9.09
N PHE A 22 5.31 -9.03 -9.32
CA PHE A 22 6.09 -9.70 -8.28
C PHE A 22 7.32 -8.88 -7.85
N SER A 23 7.46 -7.64 -8.33
CA SER A 23 8.52 -6.71 -7.93
C SER A 23 8.10 -5.87 -6.73
N ARG A 24 9.08 -5.21 -6.09
CA ARG A 24 8.82 -4.10 -5.17
C ARG A 24 8.32 -2.88 -5.95
N LYS A 25 7.32 -2.18 -5.42
CA LYS A 25 6.66 -1.01 -6.04
C LYS A 25 6.19 -0.04 -4.95
N ASP A 26 5.91 1.19 -5.34
CA ASP A 26 5.31 2.23 -4.51
C ASP A 26 3.95 2.73 -5.04
N VAL A 27 3.59 2.33 -6.27
CA VAL A 27 2.32 2.63 -6.93
C VAL A 27 1.75 1.35 -7.59
N ALA A 28 0.45 1.15 -7.45
CA ALA A 28 -0.27 0.05 -8.09
C ALA A 28 -1.52 0.59 -8.82
N PRO A 29 -1.69 0.29 -10.12
CA PRO A 29 -2.91 0.64 -10.83
C PRO A 29 -4.06 -0.25 -10.35
N LEU A 30 -5.19 0.39 -10.07
CA LEU A 30 -6.48 -0.24 -9.79
C LEU A 30 -7.48 0.20 -10.84
N HIS A 31 -7.97 -0.77 -11.62
CA HIS A 31 -9.01 -0.57 -12.61
C HIS A 31 -10.40 -0.74 -11.97
N PHE A 32 -11.44 -0.62 -12.80
CA PHE A 32 -12.81 -0.82 -12.37
C PHE A 32 -13.01 -2.19 -11.70
N ASN A 33 -13.59 -2.18 -10.51
CA ASN A 33 -13.92 -3.37 -9.71
C ASN A 33 -12.70 -4.28 -9.42
N GLU A 34 -11.53 -3.66 -9.26
CA GLU A 34 -10.29 -4.36 -8.98
C GLU A 34 -9.89 -4.23 -7.50
N GLN A 35 -9.34 -5.31 -6.96
CA GLN A 35 -8.81 -5.38 -5.59
C GLN A 35 -7.39 -5.93 -5.61
N ILE A 36 -6.52 -5.38 -4.78
CA ILE A 36 -5.16 -5.90 -4.55
C ILE A 36 -4.91 -6.09 -3.06
N GLU A 37 -4.13 -7.11 -2.72
CA GLU A 37 -3.56 -7.34 -1.40
C GLU A 37 -2.09 -6.95 -1.43
N LEU A 38 -1.70 -6.01 -0.58
CA LEU A 38 -0.33 -5.50 -0.49
C LEU A 38 0.33 -5.98 0.81
N VAL A 39 1.64 -6.20 0.76
CA VAL A 39 2.47 -6.37 1.95
C VAL A 39 3.53 -5.27 1.99
N MET A 40 3.66 -4.63 3.16
CA MET A 40 4.62 -3.57 3.44
C MET A 40 5.36 -3.89 4.73
N ARG A 41 6.60 -3.40 4.85
CA ARG A 41 7.39 -3.50 6.07
C ARG A 41 8.01 -2.15 6.41
N PHE A 42 7.55 -1.54 7.49
CA PHE A 42 8.06 -0.27 8.00
C PHE A 42 9.27 -0.51 8.90
N ARG A 43 10.38 0.18 8.65
CA ARG A 43 11.68 -0.10 9.33
C ARG A 43 12.33 1.10 9.98
N ASP A 44 12.47 2.20 9.24
CA ASP A 44 13.51 3.19 9.56
C ASP A 44 12.94 4.52 10.08
N PHE A 45 11.80 4.97 9.57
CA PHE A 45 11.28 6.31 9.84
C PHE A 45 9.87 6.28 10.42
N ARG A 46 9.69 7.11 11.46
CA ARG A 46 8.42 7.37 12.11
C ARG A 46 7.85 8.68 11.60
N GLY A 47 6.53 8.79 11.64
CA GLY A 47 5.82 10.00 11.27
C GLY A 47 4.56 9.72 10.49
N ASP A 48 3.96 10.81 10.02
CA ASP A 48 2.73 10.77 9.24
C ASP A 48 3.07 10.83 7.75
N TYR A 49 2.52 9.90 6.99
CA TYR A 49 2.79 9.75 5.57
C TYR A 49 1.49 9.69 4.78
N PRO A 50 1.42 10.33 3.60
CA PRO A 50 0.24 10.26 2.77
C PRO A 50 0.16 8.94 2.00
N MET A 51 -1.08 8.54 1.72
CA MET A 51 -1.45 7.57 0.69
C MET A 51 -2.61 8.17 -0.09
N HIS A 52 -2.55 8.13 -1.41
CA HIS A 52 -3.57 8.78 -2.25
C HIS A 52 -3.67 8.10 -3.62
N CYS A 53 -4.77 8.38 -4.30
CA CYS A 53 -4.85 8.12 -5.73
C CYS A 53 -3.86 9.05 -6.45
N HIS A 54 -3.04 8.50 -7.34
CA HIS A 54 -2.08 9.29 -8.11
C HIS A 54 -2.68 9.87 -9.41
N ASN A 55 -4.01 9.81 -9.55
CA ASN A 55 -4.73 10.66 -10.49
C ASN A 55 -4.92 12.02 -9.81
N THR A 56 -4.25 13.05 -10.33
CA THR A 56 -4.19 14.38 -9.70
C THR A 56 -5.57 15.01 -9.52
N ILE A 57 -6.52 14.75 -10.42
CA ILE A 57 -7.89 15.25 -10.24
C ILE A 57 -8.54 14.58 -9.04
N HIS A 58 -8.37 13.27 -8.86
CA HIS A 58 -8.94 12.59 -7.69
C HIS A 58 -8.21 13.01 -6.41
N GLU A 59 -6.90 13.18 -6.46
CA GLU A 59 -6.06 13.66 -5.36
C GLU A 59 -6.52 15.04 -4.86
N ASP A 60 -6.60 16.02 -5.77
CA ASP A 60 -7.01 17.39 -5.47
C ASP A 60 -8.46 17.48 -4.98
N HIS A 61 -9.27 16.46 -5.30
CA HIS A 61 -10.65 16.30 -4.81
C HIS A 61 -10.74 15.31 -3.64
N ALA A 62 -9.69 15.28 -2.80
CA ALA A 62 -9.64 14.62 -1.50
C ALA A 62 -9.63 13.08 -1.51
N MET A 63 -9.20 12.43 -2.60
CA MET A 63 -8.92 11.00 -2.60
C MET A 63 -7.54 10.68 -1.99
N MET A 64 -7.37 11.08 -0.73
CA MET A 64 -6.14 11.01 0.05
C MET A 64 -6.45 10.61 1.50
N LEU A 65 -5.55 9.85 2.10
CA LEU A 65 -5.53 9.54 3.52
C LEU A 65 -4.15 9.74 4.11
N LEU A 66 -4.10 9.94 5.42
CA LEU A 66 -2.88 10.02 6.21
C LEU A 66 -2.77 8.76 7.08
N TRP A 67 -1.58 8.16 7.14
CA TRP A 67 -1.29 7.03 8.01
C TRP A 67 0.01 7.29 8.78
N ALA A 68 0.12 6.76 9.99
CA ALA A 68 1.22 7.04 10.89
C ALA A 68 2.04 5.78 11.19
N VAL A 69 3.37 5.90 11.16
CA VAL A 69 4.31 4.91 11.69
C VAL A 69 4.77 5.33 13.07
N GLN A 70 4.48 4.52 14.08
CA GLN A 70 4.74 4.78 15.49
C GLN A 70 5.28 3.51 16.17
N ASP A 71 6.00 3.65 17.30
CA ASP A 71 6.53 2.50 18.06
C ASP A 71 5.44 1.71 18.75
N ASP A 72 4.58 2.45 19.43
CA ASP A 72 3.45 1.96 20.17
C ASP A 72 2.22 2.21 19.31
N ALA A 73 2.19 1.58 18.14
CA ALA A 73 0.91 1.38 17.50
C ALA A 73 0.05 0.68 18.55
N ASN A 74 -1.13 1.23 18.83
CA ASN A 74 -2.18 0.56 19.59
C ASN A 74 -2.69 -0.63 18.75
N ASP A 75 -1.76 -1.51 18.39
CA ASP A 75 -1.86 -2.61 17.45
C ASP A 75 -2.52 -3.74 18.20
N ASP A 76 -3.84 -3.82 18.01
CA ASP A 76 -4.66 -4.90 18.54
C ASP A 76 -4.47 -6.20 17.75
N ASN A 77 -3.62 -6.20 16.72
CA ASN A 77 -3.25 -7.42 16.01
C ASN A 77 -2.29 -8.29 16.85
N THR A 78 -2.89 -9.21 17.60
CA THR A 78 -2.15 -10.26 18.35
C THR A 78 -1.37 -11.25 17.48
N ARG A 79 -1.41 -11.13 16.15
CA ARG A 79 -0.76 -12.01 15.18
C ARG A 79 0.00 -11.20 14.11
N PRO A 80 1.17 -10.66 14.45
CA PRO A 80 2.03 -9.98 13.49
C PRO A 80 2.55 -10.91 12.38
#